data_AF-A0A9C8EZ19-F1
#
_entry.id   AF-A0A9C8EZ19-F1
#
_cell.length_a   1.000
_cell.length_b   1.000
_cell.length_c   1.000
_cell.angle_alpha   90.00
_cell.angle_beta   90.00
_cell.angle_gamma   90.00
#
_symmetry.space_group_name_H-M   'P 1'
#
loop_
_entity.id
_entity.type
_entity.pdbx_description
1 polymer ?
#
loop_
_entity_poly.entity_id
_entity_poly.type
_entity_poly.pdbx_seq_one_letter_code
_entity_poly.pdbx_strand_id
1 'polypeptide(L)'
;MLDEDPAERHRKARIFLGRLTELQLAQWLELHGWTVSGLEARRQGPDIEACAADGRTAAFEVKFIGTNDADFAQIVESIAHRPAGGSVSLYDPVDYLLFRVYEAAKQLQKYQCDCIAVIIIEELTWSTRFALQVKQGWIDWANPSFFLKHDFEQFLQGQSCYPEILNNSELQSVLGNLTALWILTLSADFQYQCEFMYDLSE
;
A
#
# COMPACT_ATOMS: atom_id res chain seq x y z
N MET A 1 -9.19 4.58 -30.55
CA MET A 1 -8.65 4.12 -29.25
C MET A 1 -8.75 5.17 -28.13
N LEU A 2 -9.11 6.43 -28.41
CA LEU A 2 -9.25 7.48 -27.37
C LEU A 2 -10.71 7.67 -26.86
N ASP A 3 -11.67 6.91 -27.38
CA ASP A 3 -13.11 7.00 -27.01
C ASP A 3 -13.48 6.21 -25.74
N GLU A 4 -12.51 5.66 -25.01
CA GLU A 4 -12.81 4.96 -23.74
C GLU A 4 -13.14 5.96 -22.63
N ASP A 5 -14.18 5.65 -21.85
CA ASP A 5 -14.57 6.35 -20.62
C ASP A 5 -13.35 6.65 -19.73
N PRO A 6 -13.07 7.92 -19.38
CA PRO A 6 -11.95 8.30 -18.53
C PRO A 6 -11.85 7.47 -17.24
N ALA A 7 -12.98 7.12 -16.61
CA ALA A 7 -12.98 6.32 -15.40
C ALA A 7 -12.46 4.89 -15.65
N GLU A 8 -12.83 4.29 -16.77
CA GLU A 8 -12.35 2.96 -17.15
C GLU A 8 -10.87 2.97 -17.49
N ARG A 9 -10.38 4.01 -18.18
CA ARG A 9 -8.94 4.17 -18.44
C ARG A 9 -8.15 4.31 -17.16
N HIS A 10 -8.66 5.09 -16.20
CA HIS A 10 -8.06 5.26 -14.88
C HIS A 10 -7.95 3.92 -14.13
N ARG A 11 -9.04 3.15 -14.06
CA ARG A 11 -9.05 1.82 -13.45
C ARG A 11 -8.03 0.87 -14.08
N LYS A 12 -7.98 0.81 -15.41
CA LYS A 12 -6.99 -0.01 -16.12
C LYS A 12 -5.56 0.47 -15.85
N ALA A 13 -5.31 1.77 -15.89
CA ALA A 13 -3.99 2.34 -15.63
C ALA A 13 -3.47 1.98 -14.24
N ARG A 14 -4.33 2.01 -13.20
CA ARG A 14 -3.96 1.62 -11.83
C ARG A 14 -3.42 0.19 -11.73
N ILE A 15 -3.97 -0.74 -12.51
CA ILE A 15 -3.49 -2.13 -12.55
C ILE A 15 -2.05 -2.19 -13.08
N PHE A 16 -1.76 -1.47 -14.16
CA PHE A 16 -0.41 -1.39 -14.72
C PHE A 16 0.57 -0.68 -13.80
N LEU A 17 0.12 0.39 -13.12
CA LEU A 17 0.95 1.13 -12.16
C LEU A 17 1.40 0.26 -11.00
N GLY A 18 0.55 -0.64 -10.48
CA GLY A 18 0.95 -1.59 -9.44
C GLY A 18 2.17 -2.43 -9.85
N ARG A 19 2.11 -3.03 -11.05
CA ARG A 19 3.22 -3.84 -11.58
C ARG A 19 4.47 -3.03 -11.92
N LEU A 20 4.31 -1.81 -12.43
CA LEU A 20 5.43 -0.91 -12.68
C LEU A 20 6.14 -0.54 -11.36
N THR A 21 5.34 -0.27 -10.32
CA THR A 21 5.81 0.12 -9.00
C THR A 21 6.66 -1.00 -8.36
N GLU A 22 6.24 -2.27 -8.47
CA GLU A 22 7.03 -3.43 -8.03
C GLU A 22 8.44 -3.45 -8.67
N LEU A 23 8.51 -3.28 -9.99
CA LEU A 23 9.80 -3.26 -10.71
C LEU A 23 10.69 -2.08 -10.32
N GLN A 24 10.08 -0.90 -10.17
CA GLN A 24 10.78 0.29 -9.72
C GLN A 24 11.29 0.13 -8.29
N LEU A 25 10.53 -0.53 -7.41
CA LEU A 25 10.98 -0.79 -6.04
C LEU A 25 12.16 -1.75 -6.02
N ALA A 26 12.16 -2.78 -6.87
CA ALA A 26 13.32 -3.67 -7.01
C ALA A 26 14.59 -2.89 -7.39
N GLN A 27 14.49 -1.97 -8.35
CA GLN A 27 15.61 -1.08 -8.71
C GLN A 27 16.02 -0.18 -7.53
N TRP A 28 15.05 0.40 -6.82
CA TRP A 28 15.31 1.25 -5.67
C TRP A 28 16.03 0.49 -4.55
N LEU A 29 15.62 -0.76 -4.28
CA LEU A 29 16.28 -1.65 -3.31
C LEU A 29 17.76 -1.86 -3.67
N GLU A 30 18.08 -2.13 -4.94
CA GLU A 30 19.46 -2.28 -5.40
C GLU A 30 20.31 -1.02 -5.19
N LEU A 31 19.73 0.16 -5.45
CA LEU A 31 20.38 1.44 -5.19
C LEU A 31 20.63 1.69 -3.69
N HIS A 32 19.88 1.01 -2.81
CA HIS A 32 19.99 1.11 -1.36
C HIS A 32 20.71 -0.10 -0.73
N GLY A 33 21.52 -0.83 -1.52
CA GLY A 33 22.44 -1.85 -1.01
C GLY A 33 21.83 -3.23 -0.82
N TRP A 34 20.61 -3.47 -1.31
CA TRP A 34 20.04 -4.81 -1.41
C TRP A 34 20.49 -5.49 -2.70
N THR A 35 20.53 -6.81 -2.71
CA THR A 35 20.71 -7.62 -3.93
C THR A 35 19.42 -8.36 -4.20
N VAL A 36 18.70 -7.97 -5.27
CA VAL A 36 17.44 -8.63 -5.64
C VAL A 36 17.73 -10.02 -6.19
N SER A 37 17.18 -11.04 -5.55
CA SER A 37 17.38 -12.46 -5.91
C SER A 37 16.19 -13.05 -6.68
N GLY A 38 15.01 -12.42 -6.62
CA GLY A 38 13.92 -12.78 -7.51
C GLY A 38 12.69 -11.88 -7.42
N LEU A 39 11.82 -12.01 -8.43
CA LEU A 39 10.60 -11.23 -8.62
C LEU A 39 9.43 -12.17 -8.95
N GLU A 40 8.23 -11.88 -8.44
CA GLU A 40 7.02 -12.66 -8.72
C GLU A 40 6.75 -12.78 -10.24
N ALA A 41 7.06 -11.74 -11.01
CA ALA A 41 6.91 -11.75 -12.47
C ALA A 41 7.62 -12.91 -13.19
N ARG A 42 8.58 -13.58 -12.53
CA ARG A 42 9.36 -14.70 -13.09
C ARG A 42 9.13 -16.04 -12.37
N ARG A 43 8.45 -16.05 -11.22
CA ARG A 43 8.25 -17.25 -10.40
C ARG A 43 7.12 -17.08 -9.40
N GLN A 44 6.66 -18.19 -8.84
CA GLN A 44 5.87 -18.14 -7.62
C GLN A 44 6.76 -17.69 -6.45
N GLY A 45 6.31 -16.72 -5.66
CA GLY A 45 7.09 -16.13 -4.57
C GLY A 45 6.41 -14.87 -4.03
N PRO A 46 7.11 -14.10 -3.16
CA PRO A 46 6.67 -12.76 -2.81
C PRO A 46 6.93 -11.84 -4.01
N ASP A 47 6.41 -10.62 -3.96
CA ASP A 47 6.64 -9.64 -5.04
C ASP A 47 8.14 -9.48 -5.32
N ILE A 48 8.96 -9.37 -4.27
CA ILE A 48 10.42 -9.27 -4.36
C ILE A 48 11.08 -10.12 -3.26
N GLU A 49 12.11 -10.88 -3.61
CA GLU A 49 13.08 -11.40 -2.63
C GLU A 49 14.41 -10.67 -2.83
N ALA A 50 15.04 -10.27 -1.73
CA ALA A 50 16.36 -9.66 -1.78
C ALA A 50 17.21 -10.03 -0.56
N CYS A 51 18.51 -9.86 -0.70
CA CYS A 51 19.48 -10.02 0.38
C CYS A 51 20.09 -8.67 0.73
N ALA A 52 20.13 -8.33 2.02
CA ALA A 52 20.89 -7.19 2.51
C ALA A 52 22.40 -7.48 2.45
N ALA A 53 23.22 -6.43 2.51
CA ALA A 53 24.69 -6.55 2.49
C ALA A 53 25.26 -7.33 3.69
N ASP A 54 24.51 -7.43 4.79
CA ASP A 54 24.86 -8.22 5.98
C ASP A 54 24.50 -9.72 5.85
N GLY A 55 23.92 -10.13 4.72
CA GLY A 55 23.54 -11.51 4.42
C GLY A 55 22.12 -11.87 4.86
N ARG A 56 21.36 -10.97 5.50
CA ARG A 56 19.95 -11.23 5.81
C ARG A 56 19.13 -11.31 4.53
N THR A 57 18.25 -12.30 4.47
CA THR A 57 17.28 -12.47 3.39
C THR A 57 15.97 -11.84 3.79
N ALA A 58 15.32 -11.12 2.87
CA ALA A 58 14.00 -10.55 3.08
C ALA A 58 13.05 -10.88 1.92
N ALA A 59 11.78 -11.08 2.28
CA ALA A 59 10.65 -11.14 1.38
C ALA A 59 9.87 -9.83 1.49
N PHE A 60 9.64 -9.18 0.36
CA PHE A 60 8.90 -7.93 0.27
C PHE A 60 7.58 -8.17 -0.44
N GLU A 61 6.51 -7.63 0.14
CA GLU A 61 5.20 -7.57 -0.49
C GLU A 61 4.81 -6.11 -0.66
N VAL A 62 4.50 -5.73 -1.90
CA VAL A 62 4.35 -4.35 -2.34
C VAL A 62 2.88 -4.06 -2.57
N LYS A 63 2.41 -2.93 -2.03
CA LYS A 63 1.05 -2.46 -2.25
C LYS A 63 1.07 -1.02 -2.71
N PHE A 64 0.61 -0.80 -3.93
CA PHE A 64 0.43 0.53 -4.49
C PHE A 64 -0.94 1.11 -4.09
N ILE A 65 -0.95 2.36 -3.64
CA ILE A 65 -2.13 3.18 -3.36
C ILE A 65 -2.05 4.44 -4.23
N GLY A 66 -2.77 4.42 -5.35
CA GLY A 66 -2.93 5.57 -6.23
C GLY A 66 -4.22 6.34 -5.97
N THR A 67 -4.44 7.37 -6.79
CA THR A 67 -5.65 8.19 -6.78
C THR A 67 -6.89 7.32 -6.94
N ASN A 68 -7.84 7.43 -6.01
CA ASN A 68 -9.11 6.68 -6.09
C ASN A 68 -10.04 7.27 -7.16
N ASP A 69 -11.06 6.51 -7.56
CA ASP A 69 -11.95 6.88 -8.67
C ASP A 69 -12.75 8.16 -8.38
N ALA A 70 -13.10 8.42 -7.12
CA ALA A 70 -13.84 9.62 -6.73
C ALA A 70 -12.98 10.89 -6.82
N ASP A 71 -11.72 10.81 -6.36
CA ASP A 71 -10.74 11.89 -6.48
C ASP A 71 -10.39 12.14 -7.94
N PHE A 72 -10.21 11.08 -8.71
CA PHE A 72 -9.98 11.19 -10.15
C PHE A 72 -11.14 11.91 -10.85
N ALA A 73 -12.38 11.55 -10.54
CA ALA A 73 -13.56 12.22 -11.10
C ALA A 73 -13.59 13.72 -10.73
N GLN A 74 -13.26 14.08 -9.50
CA GLN A 74 -13.17 15.49 -9.08
C GLN A 74 -12.07 16.25 -9.82
N ILE A 75 -10.91 15.63 -10.04
CA ILE A 75 -9.81 16.22 -10.81
C ILE A 75 -10.25 16.48 -12.25
N VAL A 76 -10.94 15.52 -12.89
CA VAL A 76 -11.46 15.66 -14.26
C VAL A 76 -12.46 16.81 -14.36
N GLU A 77 -13.43 16.91 -13.44
CA GLU A 77 -14.40 18.02 -13.43
C GLU A 77 -13.71 19.38 -13.18
N SER A 78 -12.71 19.41 -12.30
CA SER A 78 -11.92 20.61 -12.01
C SER A 78 -11.15 21.10 -13.24
N ILE A 79 -10.49 20.18 -13.97
CA ILE A 79 -9.80 20.48 -15.24
C ILE A 79 -10.79 20.99 -16.30
N ALA A 80 -12.02 20.48 -16.30
CA ALA A 80 -13.09 20.95 -17.16
C ALA A 80 -13.70 22.30 -16.72
N HIS A 81 -13.13 22.98 -15.73
CA HIS A 81 -13.61 24.23 -15.13
C HIS A 81 -15.03 24.13 -14.56
N ARG A 82 -15.43 22.94 -14.10
CA ARG A 82 -16.72 22.72 -13.45
C ARG A 82 -16.55 22.66 -11.94
N PRO A 83 -17.61 22.95 -11.16
CA PRO A 83 -17.56 22.78 -9.71
C PRO A 83 -17.18 21.35 -9.34
N ALA A 84 -16.05 21.21 -8.66
CA ALA A 84 -15.58 19.94 -8.12
C ALA A 84 -15.43 20.10 -6.60
N GLY A 85 -16.03 19.19 -5.84
CA GLY A 85 -15.93 19.18 -4.39
C GLY A 85 -16.55 17.91 -3.82
N GLY A 86 -15.97 17.41 -2.75
CA GLY A 86 -16.46 16.26 -2.01
C GLY A 86 -16.13 16.38 -0.53
N SER A 87 -16.95 15.74 0.30
CA SER A 87 -16.58 15.50 1.68
C SER A 87 -15.70 14.26 1.73
N VAL A 88 -14.62 14.34 2.49
CA VAL A 88 -13.67 13.23 2.66
C VAL A 88 -13.59 12.85 4.13
N SER A 89 -13.74 11.56 4.41
CA SER A 89 -13.48 11.03 5.74
C SER A 89 -11.98 11.05 5.99
N LEU A 90 -11.56 11.53 7.17
CA LEU A 90 -10.16 11.46 7.59
C LEU A 90 -9.75 10.05 8.08
N TYR A 91 -10.72 9.20 8.42
CA TYR A 91 -10.50 7.86 8.97
C TYR A 91 -10.41 6.78 7.90
N ASP A 92 -11.18 6.91 6.81
CA ASP A 92 -11.22 5.88 5.76
C ASP A 92 -9.85 5.65 5.09
N PRO A 93 -9.00 6.69 4.86
CA PRO A 93 -7.63 6.46 4.42
C PRO A 93 -6.84 5.62 5.44
N VAL A 94 -6.99 5.89 6.73
CA VAL A 94 -6.26 5.17 7.80
C VAL A 94 -6.66 3.70 7.82
N ASP A 95 -7.96 3.43 7.81
CA ASP A 95 -8.50 2.07 7.75
C ASP A 95 -8.07 1.37 6.45
N TYR A 96 -8.06 2.07 5.31
CA TYR A 96 -7.58 1.51 4.05
C TYR A 96 -6.09 1.19 4.07
N LEU A 97 -5.24 2.06 4.65
CA LEU A 97 -3.82 1.79 4.81
C LEU A 97 -3.60 0.53 5.66
N LEU A 98 -4.27 0.44 6.80
CA LEU A 98 -4.18 -0.72 7.69
C LEU A 98 -4.61 -2.01 6.97
N PHE A 99 -5.69 -1.96 6.19
CA PHE A 99 -6.14 -3.06 5.34
C PHE A 99 -5.05 -3.50 4.34
N ARG A 100 -4.41 -2.56 3.63
CA ARG A 100 -3.35 -2.89 2.66
C ARG A 100 -2.12 -3.49 3.33
N VAL A 101 -1.76 -3.03 4.53
CA VAL A 101 -0.68 -3.63 5.32
C VAL A 101 -1.06 -5.05 5.76
N TYR A 102 -2.29 -5.27 6.21
CA TYR A 102 -2.78 -6.62 6.55
C TYR A 102 -2.74 -7.57 5.34
N GLU A 103 -3.18 -7.14 4.16
CA GLU A 103 -3.10 -7.96 2.94
C GLU A 103 -1.65 -8.37 2.64
N ALA A 104 -0.72 -7.42 2.73
CA ALA A 104 0.69 -7.68 2.51
C ALA A 104 1.25 -8.68 3.53
N ALA A 105 0.95 -8.46 4.81
CA ALA A 105 1.35 -9.35 5.90
C ALA A 105 0.81 -10.77 5.72
N LYS A 106 -0.48 -10.92 5.36
CA LYS A 106 -1.10 -12.22 5.05
C LYS A 106 -0.35 -12.98 3.96
N GLN A 107 0.05 -12.29 2.89
CA GLN A 107 0.79 -12.88 1.77
C GLN A 107 2.21 -13.30 2.18
N LEU A 108 2.81 -12.59 3.13
CA LEU A 108 4.15 -12.85 3.64
C LEU A 108 4.22 -13.96 4.70
N GLN A 109 3.13 -14.31 5.40
CA GLN A 109 3.15 -15.28 6.53
C GLN A 109 3.74 -16.66 6.20
N LYS A 110 3.81 -17.03 4.91
CA LYS A 110 4.32 -18.32 4.46
C LYS A 110 5.86 -18.36 4.32
N TYR A 111 6.55 -17.25 4.50
CA TYR A 111 8.01 -17.17 4.37
C TYR A 111 8.70 -17.20 5.74
N GLN A 112 9.92 -17.73 5.78
CA GLN A 112 10.73 -17.93 7.00
C GLN A 112 11.94 -17.00 7.06
N CYS A 113 11.78 -15.77 6.57
CA CYS A 113 12.81 -14.74 6.48
C CYS A 113 12.25 -13.39 6.95
N ASP A 114 13.05 -12.32 6.88
CA ASP A 114 12.58 -10.97 7.22
C ASP A 114 11.39 -10.63 6.29
N CYS A 115 10.22 -10.35 6.87
CA CYS A 115 9.00 -10.08 6.13
C CYS A 115 8.72 -8.58 6.14
N ILE A 116 8.85 -7.92 4.99
CA ILE A 116 8.75 -6.47 4.89
C ILE A 116 7.56 -6.09 4.02
N ALA A 117 6.56 -5.45 4.63
CA ALA A 117 5.46 -4.85 3.88
C ALA A 117 5.89 -3.47 3.35
N VAL A 118 5.70 -3.22 2.06
CA VAL A 118 6.04 -1.95 1.43
C VAL A 118 4.79 -1.30 0.83
N ILE A 119 4.36 -0.20 1.42
CA ILE A 119 3.23 0.58 0.93
C ILE A 119 3.75 1.77 0.15
N ILE A 120 3.41 1.84 -1.13
CA ILE A 120 3.80 2.93 -2.01
C ILE A 120 2.56 3.75 -2.33
N ILE A 121 2.60 5.04 -2.00
CA ILE A 121 1.47 5.96 -2.13
C ILE A 121 1.82 7.01 -3.18
N GLU A 122 0.97 7.21 -4.17
CA GLU A 122 1.12 8.31 -5.14
C GLU A 122 1.15 9.66 -4.43
N GLU A 123 2.07 10.55 -4.80
CA GLU A 123 2.34 11.83 -4.12
C GLU A 123 1.08 12.69 -3.88
N LEU A 124 0.19 12.79 -4.88
CA LEU A 124 -1.06 13.53 -4.74
C LEU A 124 -1.97 12.90 -3.69
N THR A 125 -2.08 11.56 -3.72
CA THR A 125 -2.89 10.80 -2.77
C THR A 125 -2.31 10.89 -1.37
N TRP A 126 -0.98 10.78 -1.23
CA TRP A 126 -0.27 10.99 0.02
C TRP A 126 -0.60 12.35 0.64
N SER A 127 -0.37 13.41 -0.13
CA SER A 127 -0.51 14.79 0.33
C SER A 127 -1.94 15.14 0.73
N THR A 128 -2.94 14.58 0.02
CA THR A 128 -4.34 14.91 0.23
C THR A 128 -5.06 13.98 1.22
N ARG A 129 -4.62 12.72 1.37
CA ARG A 129 -5.37 11.69 2.12
C ARG A 129 -4.64 11.11 3.33
N PHE A 130 -3.31 11.01 3.31
CA PHE A 130 -2.56 10.20 4.29
C PHE A 130 -1.55 10.98 5.13
N ALA A 131 -0.96 12.04 4.58
CA ALA A 131 0.20 12.70 5.18
C ALA A 131 -0.07 13.17 6.61
N LEU A 132 -1.26 13.72 6.89
CA LEU A 132 -1.61 14.20 8.23
C LEU A 132 -1.72 13.04 9.23
N GLN A 133 -2.47 12.01 8.89
CA GLN A 133 -2.83 10.91 9.78
C GLN A 133 -1.61 10.03 10.09
N VAL A 134 -0.80 9.72 9.07
CA VAL A 134 0.42 8.93 9.26
C VAL A 134 1.45 9.71 10.08
N LYS A 135 1.69 10.99 9.77
CA LYS A 135 2.64 11.84 10.52
C LYS A 135 2.22 12.07 11.98
N GLN A 136 0.93 12.00 12.27
CA GLN A 136 0.40 12.13 13.63
C GLN A 136 0.22 10.79 14.35
N GLY A 137 0.64 9.66 13.75
CA GLY A 137 0.57 8.35 14.40
C GLY A 137 -0.85 7.89 14.68
N TRP A 138 -1.78 8.10 13.75
CA TRP A 138 -3.19 7.68 13.93
C TRP A 138 -3.38 6.16 13.91
N ILE A 139 -2.37 5.41 13.46
CA ILE A 139 -2.34 3.94 13.57
C ILE A 139 -1.39 3.57 14.71
N ASP A 140 -1.93 2.93 15.74
CA ASP A 140 -1.13 2.24 16.73
C ASP A 140 -0.69 0.89 16.16
N TRP A 141 0.54 0.82 15.65
CA TRP A 141 1.07 -0.42 15.05
C TRP A 141 1.32 -1.52 16.09
N ALA A 142 1.46 -1.19 17.38
CA ALA A 142 1.60 -2.19 18.44
C ALA A 142 0.24 -2.81 18.83
N ASN A 143 -0.83 -2.04 18.71
CA ASN A 143 -2.20 -2.48 18.94
C ASN A 143 -3.15 -2.04 17.81
N PRO A 144 -2.99 -2.61 16.60
CA PRO A 144 -3.70 -2.17 15.41
C PRO A 144 -5.21 -2.41 15.54
N SER A 145 -6.01 -1.42 15.17
CA SER A 145 -7.47 -1.52 15.11
C SER A 145 -8.04 -0.57 14.06
N PHE A 146 -9.16 -0.97 13.47
CA PHE A 146 -9.92 -0.15 12.54
C PHE A 146 -10.84 0.82 13.28
N PHE A 147 -11.04 2.02 12.74
CA PHE A 147 -12.03 2.98 13.26
C PHE A 147 -13.48 2.60 12.93
N LEU A 148 -13.67 1.78 11.87
CA LEU A 148 -14.92 1.14 11.44
C LEU A 148 -16.13 2.10 11.37
N LYS A 149 -16.22 2.82 10.25
CA LYS A 149 -17.50 3.37 9.78
C LYS A 149 -18.28 2.30 9.02
N HIS A 150 -19.62 2.42 9.00
CA HIS A 150 -20.52 1.43 8.40
C HIS A 150 -20.12 1.01 6.97
N ASP A 151 -19.74 1.98 6.13
CA ASP A 151 -19.37 1.70 4.73
C ASP A 151 -18.06 0.91 4.62
N PHE A 152 -17.10 1.17 5.51
CA PHE A 152 -15.83 0.44 5.52
C PHE A 152 -15.98 -0.98 6.07
N GLU A 153 -16.85 -1.17 7.07
CA GLU A 153 -17.18 -2.50 7.56
C GLU A 153 -17.80 -3.37 6.45
N GLN A 154 -18.72 -2.80 5.65
CA GLN A 154 -19.28 -3.48 4.49
C GLN A 154 -18.21 -3.82 3.45
N PHE A 155 -17.27 -2.89 3.20
CA PHE A 155 -16.13 -3.14 2.31
C PHE A 155 -15.29 -4.33 2.79
N LEU A 156 -14.97 -4.40 4.08
CA LEU A 156 -14.20 -5.50 4.68
C LEU A 156 -14.97 -6.83 4.65
N GLN A 157 -16.25 -6.82 4.97
CA GLN A 157 -17.12 -8.01 4.89
C GLN A 157 -17.24 -8.55 3.45
N GLY A 158 -17.11 -7.67 2.45
CA GLY A 158 -17.05 -8.05 1.04
C GLY A 158 -15.74 -8.75 0.64
N GLN A 159 -14.68 -8.67 1.45
CA GLN A 159 -13.39 -9.32 1.18
C GLN A 159 -13.43 -10.78 1.63
N SER A 160 -14.02 -11.65 0.82
CA SER A 160 -14.18 -13.09 1.16
C SER A 160 -12.87 -13.83 1.44
N CYS A 161 -11.73 -13.30 0.99
CA CYS A 161 -10.41 -13.85 1.26
C CYS A 161 -9.91 -13.59 2.69
N TYR A 162 -10.54 -12.67 3.43
CA TYR A 162 -10.11 -12.22 4.76
C TYR A 162 -11.28 -12.16 5.76
N PRO A 163 -11.98 -13.29 6.01
CA PRO A 163 -13.20 -13.31 6.83
C PRO A 163 -12.97 -12.92 8.29
N GLU A 164 -11.75 -13.06 8.79
CA GLU A 164 -11.40 -12.83 10.19
C GLU A 164 -10.75 -11.45 10.45
N ILE A 165 -10.62 -10.60 9.43
CA ILE A 165 -9.86 -9.32 9.52
C ILE A 165 -10.37 -8.36 10.61
N LEU A 166 -11.66 -8.44 10.95
CA LEU A 166 -12.28 -7.63 12.01
C LEU A 166 -11.99 -8.18 13.43
N ASN A 167 -11.39 -9.36 13.54
CA ASN A 167 -10.92 -9.91 14.80
C ASN A 167 -9.56 -9.29 15.14
N ASN A 168 -9.53 -8.42 16.15
CA ASN A 168 -8.29 -7.75 16.58
C ASN A 168 -7.15 -8.72 16.91
N SER A 169 -7.45 -9.92 17.45
CA SER A 169 -6.41 -10.91 17.74
C SER A 169 -5.79 -11.50 16.47
N GLU A 170 -6.59 -11.68 15.41
CA GLU A 170 -6.08 -12.13 14.12
C GLU A 170 -5.28 -11.02 13.44
N LEU A 171 -5.81 -9.80 13.42
CA LEU A 171 -5.13 -8.61 12.89
C LEU A 171 -3.75 -8.42 13.54
N GLN A 172 -3.68 -8.44 14.87
CA GLN A 172 -2.43 -8.29 15.60
C GLN A 172 -1.46 -9.44 15.32
N SER A 173 -1.94 -10.70 15.30
CA SER A 173 -1.13 -11.87 14.99
C SER A 173 -0.56 -11.81 13.56
N VAL A 174 -1.36 -11.39 12.60
CA VAL A 174 -0.94 -11.26 11.20
C VAL A 174 0.11 -10.17 11.03
N LEU A 175 -0.11 -8.99 11.62
CA LEU A 175 0.84 -7.88 11.53
C LEU A 175 2.12 -8.13 12.34
N GLY A 176 2.03 -8.87 13.45
CA GLY A 176 3.19 -9.27 14.26
C GLY A 176 4.17 -10.21 13.56
N ASN A 177 3.80 -10.78 12.40
CA ASN A 177 4.73 -11.54 11.56
C ASN A 177 5.61 -10.65 10.67
N LEU A 178 5.32 -9.35 10.57
CA LEU A 178 6.16 -8.43 9.82
C LEU A 178 7.40 -8.07 10.63
N THR A 179 8.56 -8.08 9.98
CA THR A 179 9.79 -7.51 10.53
C THR A 179 9.77 -6.00 10.42
N ALA A 180 9.25 -5.46 9.32
CA ALA A 180 9.17 -4.03 9.10
C ALA A 180 8.01 -3.64 8.19
N LEU A 181 7.58 -2.38 8.35
CA LEU A 181 6.63 -1.70 7.46
C LEU A 181 7.29 -0.46 6.89
N TRP A 182 7.37 -0.36 5.57
CA TRP A 182 7.88 0.82 4.88
C TRP A 182 6.74 1.54 4.17
N ILE A 183 6.67 2.85 4.36
CA ILE A 183 5.74 3.73 3.64
C ILE A 183 6.57 4.69 2.79
N LEU A 184 6.41 4.58 1.47
CA LEU A 184 7.11 5.39 0.50
C LEU A 184 6.10 6.19 -0.32
N THR A 185 6.53 7.33 -0.81
CA THR A 185 5.79 8.16 -1.76
C THR A 185 6.41 8.04 -3.14
N LEU A 186 5.55 7.92 -4.16
CA LEU A 186 5.95 7.92 -5.57
C LEU A 186 5.63 9.30 -6.17
N SER A 187 6.68 10.02 -6.55
CA SER A 187 6.56 11.31 -7.24
C SER A 187 6.23 11.14 -8.73
N ALA A 188 5.78 12.22 -9.36
CA ALA A 188 5.44 12.24 -10.78
C ALA A 188 6.63 11.94 -11.72
N ASP A 189 7.87 12.13 -11.26
CA ASP A 189 9.09 11.79 -12.00
C ASP A 189 9.64 10.39 -11.68
N PHE A 190 8.79 9.53 -11.08
CA PHE A 190 9.08 8.14 -10.77
C PHE A 190 10.20 7.93 -9.75
N GLN A 191 10.35 8.86 -8.82
CA GLN A 191 11.27 8.72 -7.70
C GLN A 191 10.50 8.29 -6.44
N TYR A 192 11.18 7.50 -5.61
CA TYR A 192 10.66 7.17 -4.29
C TYR A 192 11.28 8.04 -3.22
N GLN A 193 10.43 8.58 -2.36
CA GLN A 193 10.83 9.16 -1.10
C GLN A 193 10.32 8.25 0.02
N CYS A 194 11.22 7.82 0.90
CA CYS A 194 10.81 7.09 2.09
C CYS A 194 10.28 8.08 3.13
N GLU A 195 9.01 7.94 3.50
CA GLU A 195 8.38 8.76 4.53
C GLU A 195 8.56 8.13 5.91
N PHE A 196 8.37 6.81 5.99
CA PHE A 196 8.47 6.06 7.24
C PHE A 196 9.04 4.66 7.03
N MET A 197 9.85 4.23 7.99
CA MET A 197 10.24 2.84 8.20
C MET A 197 9.95 2.51 9.65
N TYR A 198 8.99 1.61 9.89
CA TYR A 198 8.70 1.07 11.20
C TYR A 198 9.40 -0.27 11.33
N ASP A 199 10.25 -0.40 12.35
CA ASP A 199 10.74 -1.68 12.81
C ASP A 199 9.66 -2.29 13.70
N LEU A 200 9.21 -3.50 13.36
CA LEU A 200 8.15 -4.23 14.05
C LEU A 200 8.68 -5.49 14.74
N SER A 201 10.01 -5.71 14.70
CA SER A 201 10.65 -6.80 15.41
C SER A 201 10.80 -6.46 16.91
N GLU A 202 9.81 -6.84 17.72
CA GLU A 202 9.88 -6.82 19.19
C GLU A 202 10.39 -8.16 19.77
#